data_AF-A0AAD8KLJ6-F1
#
_entry.id   AF-A0AAD8KLJ6-F1
#
_cell.length_a   1.000
_cell.length_b   1.000
_cell.length_c   1.000
_cell.angle_alpha   90.00
_cell.angle_beta   90.00
_cell.angle_gamma   90.00
#
_symmetry.space_group_name_H-M   'P 1'
#
loop_
_entity.id
_entity.type
_entity.pdbx_description
1 polymer ?
#
loop_
_entity_poly.entity_id
_entity_poly.type
_entity_poly.pdbx_seq_one_letter_code
_entity_poly.pdbx_strand_id
1 'polypeptide(L)'
;MANEGINHYPIKTIVILVQENRSFDHMLGWMKSLNPEIDGVTGNESNPISVNDPESRLFQSNESGYIQPNPGHSFQAIYQQVFGVPWSEESASSKIAPTMEGFVEQAESVEVGLGKIVMSGFKPDDVPVYRDLVKEFAVCDRWFASLPASTQPNRLYVHSATSHGAIGNDTLKLIQGFPQKTIFESLEESGFSFGIYYQYPPTTLFYRNLRKLKYINKFHQFDLDFKRHCKEGKLPNYVVVEQRFFDLKILPANDDHPSHDVSEGQKFVKEVYEALRSSPQWNEILFLVIYDEHGGFYDHVPTPPHDVPSPDGIIGPEPYKFQFDRLGVRVPAILISPWIERGTVLHEPSGPSPTSQYEHSSIPATVKKIFNLKEFLTKRDEWAGTFEGILTRTTPRTDCPVTLPEPVKMREDEANEEAKLSELQEEMVQLGAVLKGDHKESDYPDKLVENMKVNEGAKYVEVAFKKFCDDCEKAKSEGKDDSYIVCDGREVSQTQKTSKSFADKLFSCLVCDN
;
A
#
# COMPACT_ATOMS: atom_id res chain seq x y z
N MET A 1 -3.20 17.30 41.54
CA MET A 1 -3.66 16.23 40.63
C MET A 1 -2.50 15.95 39.69
N ALA A 2 -2.09 14.69 39.60
CA ALA A 2 -0.79 14.27 39.09
C ALA A 2 -0.57 14.70 37.64
N ASN A 3 0.64 15.16 37.32
CA ASN A 3 1.16 15.21 35.96
C ASN A 3 1.11 13.77 35.41
N GLU A 4 0.16 13.50 34.52
CA GLU A 4 0.24 12.32 33.64
C GLU A 4 1.55 12.46 32.85
N GLY A 5 2.53 11.64 33.20
CA GLY A 5 3.85 11.67 32.59
C GLY A 5 3.71 11.44 31.09
N ILE A 6 4.30 12.33 30.30
CA ILE A 6 4.51 12.10 28.86
C ILE A 6 5.26 10.77 28.76
N ASN A 7 4.59 9.72 28.28
CA ASN A 7 5.24 8.46 27.96
C ASN A 7 6.24 8.75 26.84
N HIS A 8 7.51 8.87 27.20
CA HIS A 8 8.57 9.07 26.24
C HIS A 8 8.92 7.71 25.65
N TYR A 9 8.38 7.41 24.47
CA TYR A 9 8.81 6.24 23.72
C TYR A 9 10.27 6.43 23.31
N PRO A 10 11.10 5.37 23.33
CA PRO A 10 12.51 5.47 22.92
C PRO A 10 12.67 5.70 21.41
N ILE A 11 11.57 5.59 20.66
CA ILE A 11 11.52 5.71 19.20
C ILE A 11 11.57 7.18 18.79
N LYS A 12 12.50 7.51 17.92
CA LYS A 12 12.63 8.83 17.29
C LYS A 12 12.49 8.79 15.77
N THR A 13 12.62 7.61 15.17
CA THR A 13 12.51 7.37 13.72
C THR A 13 11.58 6.20 13.47
N ILE A 14 10.53 6.43 12.67
CA ILE A 14 9.63 5.39 12.16
C ILE A 14 9.91 5.21 10.67
N VAL A 15 10.21 3.99 10.25
CA VAL A 15 10.51 3.63 8.86
C VAL A 15 9.38 2.77 8.32
N ILE A 16 8.83 3.15 7.16
CA ILE A 16 7.72 2.46 6.51
C ILE A 16 8.16 1.93 5.15
N LEU A 17 7.95 0.63 4.94
CA LEU A 17 8.09 -0.06 3.67
C LEU A 17 6.78 -0.81 3.37
N VAL A 18 6.18 -0.53 2.21
CA VAL A 18 4.87 -1.09 1.82
C VAL A 18 5.07 -1.95 0.56
N GLN A 19 5.12 -3.27 0.74
CA GLN A 19 5.13 -4.26 -0.34
C GLN A 19 3.75 -4.36 -1.02
N GLU A 20 3.64 -5.11 -2.11
CA GLU A 20 2.47 -5.19 -2.98
C GLU A 20 1.77 -6.54 -2.94
N ASN A 21 0.43 -6.52 -2.93
CA ASN A 21 -0.44 -7.55 -3.50
C ASN A 21 -0.26 -8.97 -2.94
N ARG A 22 -0.27 -9.12 -1.60
CA ARG A 22 -0.21 -10.42 -0.94
C ARG A 22 -1.07 -10.47 0.32
N SER A 23 -1.90 -11.52 0.44
CA SER A 23 -2.66 -11.78 1.67
C SER A 23 -1.75 -12.23 2.82
N PHE A 24 -2.23 -12.09 4.06
CA PHE A 24 -1.50 -12.59 5.22
C PHE A 24 -1.26 -14.10 5.11
N ASP A 25 -2.29 -14.89 4.79
CA ASP A 25 -2.13 -16.33 4.72
C ASP A 25 -1.21 -16.81 3.60
N HIS A 26 -1.15 -16.06 2.50
CA HIS A 26 -0.27 -16.36 1.39
C HIS A 26 1.21 -16.17 1.75
N MET A 27 1.57 -15.11 2.47
CA MET A 27 2.98 -14.82 2.81
C MET A 27 3.42 -15.33 4.17
N LEU A 28 2.59 -15.14 5.20
CA LEU A 28 2.94 -15.37 6.60
C LEU A 28 2.06 -16.42 7.29
N GLY A 29 0.95 -16.87 6.70
CA GLY A 29 0.03 -17.82 7.33
C GLY A 29 0.70 -19.11 7.78
N TRP A 30 1.59 -19.67 6.96
CA TRP A 30 2.33 -20.89 7.28
C TRP A 30 3.42 -20.71 8.35
N MET A 31 3.70 -19.47 8.77
CA MET A 31 4.58 -19.18 9.91
C MET A 31 3.96 -19.65 11.24
N LYS A 32 2.67 -20.02 11.26
CA LYS A 32 2.04 -20.73 12.38
C LYS A 32 2.80 -22.00 12.80
N SER A 33 3.48 -22.65 11.84
CA SER A 33 4.36 -23.78 12.14
C SER A 33 5.58 -23.43 13.00
N LEU A 34 5.99 -22.16 13.01
CA LEU A 34 7.09 -21.63 13.84
C LEU A 34 6.59 -21.10 15.18
N ASN A 35 5.45 -20.40 15.17
CA ASN A 35 4.78 -19.91 16.37
C ASN A 35 3.27 -20.21 16.28
N PRO A 36 2.77 -21.20 17.05
CA PRO A 36 1.36 -21.60 17.05
C PRO A 36 0.37 -20.51 17.50
N GLU A 37 0.85 -19.45 18.15
CA GLU A 37 0.01 -18.30 18.53
C GLU A 37 -0.47 -17.49 17.32
N ILE A 38 0.24 -17.56 16.20
CA ILE A 38 -0.15 -16.85 14.97
C ILE A 38 -1.48 -17.41 14.45
N ASP A 39 -2.42 -16.50 14.18
CA ASP A 39 -3.69 -16.79 13.49
C ASP A 39 -3.50 -17.05 11.99
N GLY A 40 -2.64 -18.02 11.66
CA GLY A 40 -2.35 -18.47 10.30
C GLY A 40 -2.95 -19.84 10.00
N VAL A 41 -2.40 -20.51 8.98
CA VAL A 41 -3.03 -21.65 8.30
C VAL A 41 -2.28 -22.97 8.55
N THR A 42 -2.99 -24.08 8.31
CA THR A 42 -2.53 -25.44 8.56
C THR A 42 -2.66 -26.36 7.34
N GLY A 43 -3.33 -25.90 6.29
CA GLY A 43 -3.69 -26.69 5.11
C GLY A 43 -5.08 -27.36 5.22
N ASN A 44 -5.81 -27.12 6.31
CA ASN A 44 -7.20 -27.55 6.46
C ASN A 44 -8.18 -26.47 5.98
N GLU A 45 -7.69 -25.23 5.86
CA GLU A 45 -8.42 -24.09 5.33
C GLU A 45 -8.69 -24.33 3.84
N SER A 46 -9.88 -23.96 3.40
CA SER A 46 -10.36 -24.31 2.06
C SER A 46 -11.39 -23.33 1.55
N ASN A 47 -11.55 -23.29 0.24
CA ASN A 47 -12.49 -22.43 -0.46
C ASN A 47 -13.26 -23.27 -1.50
N PRO A 48 -14.58 -23.10 -1.65
CA PRO A 48 -15.35 -23.86 -2.62
C PRO A 48 -14.96 -23.46 -4.06
N ILE A 49 -14.93 -24.42 -4.97
CA ILE A 49 -14.65 -24.17 -6.40
C ILE A 49 -15.77 -23.32 -7.02
N SER A 50 -17.01 -23.59 -6.61
CA SER A 50 -18.15 -22.70 -6.85
C SER A 50 -18.94 -22.55 -5.58
N VAL A 51 -19.40 -21.32 -5.31
CA VAL A 51 -20.23 -21.01 -4.13
C VAL A 51 -21.57 -21.77 -4.14
N ASN A 52 -22.00 -22.26 -5.30
CA ASN A 52 -23.22 -23.05 -5.47
C ASN A 52 -23.01 -24.56 -5.25
N ASP A 53 -21.76 -25.01 -5.11
CA ASP A 53 -21.38 -26.41 -4.85
C ASP A 53 -20.36 -26.48 -3.69
N PRO A 54 -20.81 -26.30 -2.44
CA PRO A 54 -19.93 -26.12 -1.28
C PRO A 54 -19.10 -27.36 -0.92
N GLU A 55 -19.46 -28.54 -1.42
CA GLU A 55 -18.74 -29.80 -1.21
C GLU A 55 -17.49 -29.91 -2.09
N SER A 56 -17.46 -29.20 -3.22
CA SER A 56 -16.32 -29.16 -4.13
C SER A 56 -15.34 -28.07 -3.65
N ARG A 57 -14.26 -28.47 -2.97
CA ARG A 57 -13.35 -27.52 -2.30
C ARG A 57 -11.90 -27.68 -2.74
N LEU A 58 -11.20 -26.55 -2.83
CA LEU A 58 -9.74 -26.52 -2.86
C LEU A 58 -9.22 -26.22 -1.46
N PHE A 59 -8.30 -27.04 -0.99
CA PHE A 59 -7.59 -26.83 0.26
C PHE A 59 -6.33 -25.99 0.02
N GLN A 60 -6.01 -25.17 1.01
CA GLN A 60 -4.83 -24.33 0.95
C GLN A 60 -3.56 -25.18 0.97
N SER A 61 -2.60 -24.86 0.09
CA SER A 61 -1.29 -25.53 0.04
C SER A 61 -0.18 -24.58 0.48
N ASN A 62 0.99 -25.15 0.79
CA ASN A 62 2.22 -24.40 1.08
C ASN A 62 3.21 -24.43 -0.09
N GLU A 63 2.69 -24.62 -1.30
CA GLU A 63 3.47 -24.85 -2.53
C GLU A 63 3.55 -23.58 -3.40
N SER A 64 3.48 -22.40 -2.78
CA SER A 64 3.59 -21.16 -3.54
C SER A 64 5.01 -20.92 -4.07
N GLY A 65 5.12 -20.06 -5.07
CA GLY A 65 6.35 -19.79 -5.80
C GLY A 65 6.19 -18.56 -6.66
N TYR A 66 6.87 -18.53 -7.80
CA TYR A 66 6.63 -17.49 -8.81
C TYR A 66 5.21 -17.62 -9.38
N ILE A 67 4.44 -16.52 -9.35
CA ILE A 67 3.02 -16.51 -9.71
C ILE A 67 2.78 -15.71 -10.99
N GLN A 68 2.13 -16.34 -11.98
CA GLN A 68 1.60 -15.73 -13.19
C GLN A 68 0.40 -16.56 -13.69
N PRO A 69 -0.73 -15.96 -14.13
CA PRO A 69 -1.03 -14.51 -14.19
C PRO A 69 -1.32 -13.89 -12.80
N ASN A 70 -1.42 -12.56 -12.77
CA ASN A 70 -1.81 -11.80 -11.58
C ASN A 70 -3.30 -12.06 -11.24
N PRO A 71 -3.66 -12.46 -10.01
CA PRO A 71 -5.06 -12.65 -9.64
C PRO A 71 -5.88 -11.35 -9.62
N GLY A 72 -7.20 -11.48 -9.67
CA GLY A 72 -8.10 -10.32 -9.65
C GLY A 72 -8.10 -9.63 -8.28
N HIS A 73 -7.89 -8.32 -8.26
CA HIS A 73 -7.85 -7.51 -7.03
C HIS A 73 -8.52 -6.13 -7.23
N SER A 74 -9.43 -6.03 -8.20
CA SER A 74 -10.32 -4.87 -8.34
C SER A 74 -11.40 -4.85 -7.27
N PHE A 75 -12.03 -3.71 -7.02
CA PHE A 75 -13.13 -3.58 -6.05
C PHE A 75 -14.22 -4.67 -6.23
N GLN A 76 -14.57 -5.00 -7.48
CA GLN A 76 -15.58 -6.01 -7.80
C GLN A 76 -15.08 -7.43 -7.56
N ALA A 77 -13.83 -7.71 -7.93
CA ALA A 77 -13.20 -9.01 -7.67
C ALA A 77 -13.14 -9.27 -6.16
N ILE A 78 -12.68 -8.28 -5.39
CA ILE A 78 -12.59 -8.36 -3.93
C ILE A 78 -13.98 -8.53 -3.31
N TYR A 79 -14.99 -7.83 -3.83
CA TYR A 79 -16.36 -8.02 -3.38
C TYR A 79 -16.84 -9.47 -3.56
N GLN A 80 -16.61 -10.07 -4.73
CA GLN A 80 -16.96 -11.48 -4.96
C GLN A 80 -16.17 -12.42 -4.04
N GLN A 81 -14.86 -12.20 -3.88
CA GLN A 81 -14.01 -13.00 -3.01
C GLN A 81 -14.52 -13.02 -1.55
N VAL A 82 -14.84 -11.84 -1.02
CA VAL A 82 -15.25 -11.65 0.38
C VAL A 82 -16.68 -12.13 0.63
N PHE A 83 -17.61 -11.87 -0.28
CA PHE A 83 -19.04 -12.11 -0.06
C PHE A 83 -19.62 -13.32 -0.79
N GLY A 84 -18.83 -13.97 -1.65
CA GLY A 84 -19.28 -15.13 -2.43
C GLY A 84 -20.33 -14.81 -3.50
N VAL A 85 -20.57 -13.53 -3.81
CA VAL A 85 -21.51 -13.11 -4.85
C VAL A 85 -20.95 -11.91 -5.62
N PRO A 86 -21.25 -11.76 -6.92
CA PRO A 86 -20.85 -10.57 -7.67
C PRO A 86 -21.41 -9.29 -7.04
N TRP A 87 -20.68 -8.19 -7.24
CA TRP A 87 -21.16 -6.87 -6.83
C TRP A 87 -22.40 -6.46 -7.64
N SER A 88 -23.45 -6.03 -6.96
CA SER A 88 -24.60 -5.33 -7.52
C SER A 88 -25.16 -4.35 -6.48
N GLU A 89 -25.96 -3.38 -6.90
CA GLU A 89 -26.64 -2.48 -5.94
C GLU A 89 -27.51 -3.25 -4.94
N GLU A 90 -28.13 -4.35 -5.38
CA GLU A 90 -28.93 -5.25 -4.55
C GLU A 90 -28.06 -6.01 -3.54
N SER A 91 -26.95 -6.61 -3.97
CA SER A 91 -26.09 -7.36 -3.05
C SER A 91 -25.41 -6.43 -2.04
N ALA A 92 -24.97 -5.24 -2.48
CA ALA A 92 -24.32 -4.25 -1.63
C ALA A 92 -25.25 -3.67 -0.56
N SER A 93 -26.55 -3.52 -0.87
CA SER A 93 -27.56 -3.04 0.08
C SER A 93 -28.06 -4.13 1.05
N SER A 94 -27.86 -5.41 0.71
CA SER A 94 -28.36 -6.56 1.48
C SER A 94 -27.57 -6.91 2.74
N LYS A 95 -26.46 -6.20 3.05
CA LYS A 95 -25.61 -6.42 4.24
C LYS A 95 -25.26 -7.89 4.48
N ILE A 96 -24.91 -8.59 3.40
CA ILE A 96 -24.44 -9.98 3.43
C ILE A 96 -23.15 -10.12 4.26
N ALA A 97 -22.99 -11.26 4.94
CA ALA A 97 -21.82 -11.53 5.76
C ALA A 97 -20.58 -11.82 4.89
N PRO A 98 -19.37 -11.39 5.30
CA PRO A 98 -18.12 -11.69 4.59
C PRO A 98 -17.72 -13.16 4.83
N THR A 99 -18.22 -14.08 4.01
CA THR A 99 -17.96 -15.53 4.16
C THR A 99 -16.53 -15.92 3.78
N MET A 100 -15.85 -15.09 2.99
CA MET A 100 -14.54 -15.39 2.40
C MET A 100 -14.56 -16.62 1.47
N GLU A 101 -15.73 -16.99 0.92
CA GLU A 101 -15.90 -18.23 0.12
C GLU A 101 -15.82 -18.03 -1.40
N GLY A 102 -15.60 -16.81 -1.90
CA GLY A 102 -15.63 -16.54 -3.35
C GLY A 102 -14.27 -16.52 -4.05
N PHE A 103 -13.17 -16.83 -3.35
CA PHE A 103 -11.82 -16.64 -3.87
C PHE A 103 -11.49 -17.53 -5.06
N VAL A 104 -11.78 -18.83 -4.95
CA VAL A 104 -11.50 -19.78 -6.03
C VAL A 104 -12.41 -19.53 -7.22
N GLU A 105 -13.72 -19.33 -7.00
CA GLU A 105 -14.66 -19.05 -8.08
C GLU A 105 -14.27 -17.76 -8.85
N GLN A 106 -13.87 -16.71 -8.14
CA GLN A 106 -13.41 -15.47 -8.77
C GLN A 106 -12.10 -15.69 -9.55
N ALA A 107 -11.15 -16.44 -8.99
CA ALA A 107 -9.89 -16.74 -9.66
C ALA A 107 -10.09 -17.56 -10.95
N GLU A 108 -10.92 -18.60 -10.91
CA GLU A 108 -11.26 -19.44 -12.08
C GLU A 108 -11.98 -18.64 -13.17
N SER A 109 -12.66 -17.54 -12.83
CA SER A 109 -13.26 -16.61 -13.82
C SER A 109 -12.23 -15.76 -14.58
N VAL A 110 -11.04 -15.55 -13.99
CA VAL A 110 -9.92 -14.85 -14.63
C VAL A 110 -9.17 -15.80 -15.56
N GLU A 111 -8.75 -16.95 -15.03
CA GLU A 111 -8.09 -18.00 -15.80
C GLU A 111 -8.33 -19.37 -15.16
N VAL A 112 -8.62 -20.37 -15.99
CA VAL A 112 -8.86 -21.75 -15.52
C VAL A 112 -7.60 -22.30 -14.85
N GLY A 113 -7.74 -22.78 -13.62
CA GLY A 113 -6.66 -23.31 -12.78
C GLY A 113 -6.02 -22.30 -11.84
N LEU A 114 -6.35 -21.01 -11.97
CA LEU A 114 -5.82 -19.95 -11.10
C LEU A 114 -6.28 -20.11 -9.63
N GLY A 115 -7.37 -20.85 -9.38
CA GLY A 115 -7.85 -21.15 -8.03
C GLY A 115 -6.80 -21.85 -7.17
N LYS A 116 -5.97 -22.73 -7.76
CA LYS A 116 -4.87 -23.40 -7.02
C LYS A 116 -3.77 -22.43 -6.60
N ILE A 117 -3.50 -21.43 -7.43
CA ILE A 117 -2.49 -20.39 -7.17
C ILE A 117 -2.97 -19.48 -6.05
N VAL A 118 -4.22 -19.01 -6.13
CA VAL A 118 -4.85 -18.17 -5.11
C VAL A 118 -4.94 -18.87 -3.75
N MET A 119 -5.10 -20.20 -3.75
CA MET A 119 -5.08 -21.06 -2.56
C MET A 119 -3.69 -21.57 -2.16
N SER A 120 -2.60 -21.06 -2.74
CA SER A 120 -1.24 -21.41 -2.30
C SER A 120 -0.70 -20.38 -1.31
N GLY A 121 0.22 -20.79 -0.44
CA GLY A 121 1.02 -19.88 0.41
C GLY A 121 2.47 -20.34 0.52
N PHE A 122 3.35 -19.49 1.01
CA PHE A 122 4.77 -19.80 1.18
C PHE A 122 5.02 -20.50 2.50
N LYS A 123 5.70 -21.65 2.48
CA LYS A 123 6.27 -22.22 3.71
C LYS A 123 7.45 -21.37 4.20
N PRO A 124 7.75 -21.37 5.51
CA PRO A 124 8.81 -20.52 6.07
C PRO A 124 10.18 -20.59 5.40
N ASP A 125 10.58 -21.77 4.93
CA ASP A 125 11.91 -21.95 4.34
C ASP A 125 12.05 -21.39 2.92
N ASP A 126 10.95 -21.12 2.22
CA ASP A 126 10.98 -20.49 0.90
C ASP A 126 11.12 -18.97 1.02
N VAL A 127 10.67 -18.42 2.14
CA VAL A 127 10.75 -16.99 2.47
C VAL A 127 11.61 -16.73 3.72
N PRO A 128 12.91 -17.10 3.70
CA PRO A 128 13.75 -17.14 4.89
C PRO A 128 13.97 -15.77 5.55
N VAL A 129 13.91 -14.66 4.79
CA VAL A 129 14.01 -13.30 5.37
C VAL A 129 12.80 -13.01 6.23
N TYR A 130 11.60 -13.25 5.72
CA TYR A 130 10.35 -13.06 6.47
C TYR A 130 10.25 -14.02 7.65
N ARG A 131 10.66 -15.29 7.48
CA ARG A 131 10.76 -16.27 8.58
C ARG A 131 11.58 -15.75 9.75
N ASP A 132 12.79 -15.25 9.47
CA ASP A 132 13.70 -14.80 10.54
C ASP A 132 13.19 -13.51 11.19
N LEU A 133 12.59 -12.59 10.43
CA LEU A 133 11.94 -11.41 10.98
C LEU A 133 10.75 -11.76 11.89
N VAL A 134 9.88 -12.69 11.49
CA VAL A 134 8.74 -13.18 12.30
C VAL A 134 9.23 -13.85 13.59
N LYS A 135 10.29 -14.65 13.52
CA LYS A 135 10.87 -15.28 14.72
C LYS A 135 11.50 -14.26 15.67
N GLU A 136 12.06 -13.19 15.15
CA GLU A 136 12.87 -12.26 15.93
C GLU A 136 12.11 -11.03 16.43
N PHE A 137 11.01 -10.64 15.80
CA PHE A 137 10.29 -9.41 16.13
C PHE A 137 8.79 -9.65 16.30
N ALA A 138 7.96 -8.63 16.04
CA ALA A 138 6.52 -8.75 16.12
C ALA A 138 5.91 -9.00 14.73
N VAL A 139 4.99 -9.94 14.64
CA VAL A 139 4.05 -10.09 13.52
C VAL A 139 2.67 -9.66 13.98
N CYS A 140 2.00 -8.81 13.19
CA CYS A 140 0.58 -8.51 13.40
C CYS A 140 -0.25 -9.47 12.55
N ASP A 141 -0.98 -10.37 13.20
CA ASP A 141 -1.80 -11.38 12.52
C ASP A 141 -3.24 -10.93 12.29
N ARG A 142 -3.55 -9.67 12.55
CA ARG A 142 -4.87 -9.05 12.27
C ARG A 142 -4.74 -7.63 11.70
N TRP A 143 -3.78 -7.44 10.78
CA TRP A 143 -3.64 -6.20 10.00
C TRP A 143 -4.42 -6.28 8.69
N PHE A 144 -5.37 -5.38 8.47
CA PHE A 144 -6.24 -5.38 7.30
C PHE A 144 -5.88 -4.26 6.31
N ALA A 145 -6.11 -4.49 5.02
CA ALA A 145 -6.15 -3.42 4.05
C ALA A 145 -7.24 -2.40 4.45
N SER A 146 -6.97 -1.10 4.29
CA SER A 146 -7.88 -0.04 4.76
C SER A 146 -9.22 0.00 4.01
N LEU A 147 -9.27 -0.57 2.81
CA LEU A 147 -10.49 -0.73 2.02
C LEU A 147 -10.37 -1.93 1.04
N PRO A 148 -11.50 -2.51 0.60
CA PRO A 148 -11.53 -3.60 -0.38
C PRO A 148 -11.36 -3.06 -1.81
N ALA A 149 -10.20 -2.47 -2.12
CA ALA A 149 -9.88 -1.88 -3.41
C ALA A 149 -8.41 -2.11 -3.81
N SER A 150 -8.05 -1.70 -5.03
CA SER A 150 -6.70 -1.88 -5.57
C SER A 150 -5.62 -1.08 -4.81
N THR A 151 -4.37 -1.30 -5.21
CA THR A 151 -3.14 -0.82 -4.57
C THR A 151 -3.16 0.66 -4.19
N GLN A 152 -3.40 1.56 -5.13
CA GLN A 152 -3.21 2.99 -4.90
C GLN A 152 -4.12 3.57 -3.82
N PRO A 153 -5.44 3.32 -3.81
CA PRO A 153 -6.28 3.70 -2.69
C PRO A 153 -5.76 3.24 -1.33
N ASN A 154 -5.28 2.00 -1.20
CA ASN A 154 -4.73 1.50 0.07
C ASN A 154 -3.42 2.19 0.45
N ARG A 155 -2.50 2.42 -0.51
CA ARG A 155 -1.28 3.23 -0.30
C ARG A 155 -1.58 4.65 0.15
N LEU A 156 -2.68 5.26 -0.32
CA LEU A 156 -3.12 6.58 0.16
C LEU A 156 -3.53 6.55 1.65
N TYR A 157 -4.11 5.47 2.17
CA TYR A 157 -4.45 5.41 3.60
C TYR A 157 -3.21 5.39 4.51
N VAL A 158 -2.09 4.82 4.06
CA VAL A 158 -0.82 4.73 4.83
C VAL A 158 -0.35 6.10 5.31
N HIS A 159 -0.51 7.15 4.50
CA HIS A 159 0.02 8.48 4.82
C HIS A 159 -1.03 9.58 4.98
N SER A 160 -2.31 9.32 4.67
CA SER A 160 -3.39 10.29 4.86
C SER A 160 -4.63 9.77 5.59
N ALA A 161 -4.69 8.50 5.97
CA ALA A 161 -5.87 7.89 6.62
C ALA A 161 -7.18 8.06 5.82
N THR A 162 -7.06 8.29 4.50
CA THR A 162 -8.16 8.38 3.51
C THR A 162 -7.58 8.29 2.10
N SER A 163 -8.34 7.75 1.17
CA SER A 163 -8.09 7.81 -0.28
C SER A 163 -8.82 8.98 -0.96
N HIS A 164 -9.47 9.85 -0.16
CA HIS A 164 -10.28 10.97 -0.65
C HIS A 164 -11.35 10.53 -1.65
N GLY A 165 -12.07 9.46 -1.30
CA GLY A 165 -13.15 8.91 -2.12
C GLY A 165 -12.72 8.02 -3.28
N ALA A 166 -11.42 7.73 -3.47
CA ALA A 166 -10.97 6.83 -4.52
C ALA A 166 -11.06 5.35 -4.10
N ILE A 167 -11.50 4.51 -5.03
CA ILE A 167 -11.56 3.03 -4.93
C ILE A 167 -10.79 2.33 -6.07
N GLY A 168 -10.02 3.13 -6.81
CA GLY A 168 -9.18 2.78 -7.94
C GLY A 168 -8.64 4.07 -8.55
N ASN A 169 -8.14 4.01 -9.77
CA ASN A 169 -7.62 5.18 -10.48
C ASN A 169 -8.70 6.28 -10.67
N ASP A 170 -8.33 7.53 -10.40
CA ASP A 170 -9.15 8.72 -10.61
C ASP A 170 -8.34 9.76 -11.38
N THR A 171 -8.54 9.80 -12.70
CA THR A 171 -7.78 10.64 -13.63
C THR A 171 -7.78 12.11 -13.23
N LEU A 172 -8.90 12.64 -12.75
CA LEU A 172 -9.02 14.05 -12.38
C LEU A 172 -8.25 14.34 -11.10
N LYS A 173 -8.36 13.48 -10.08
CA LYS A 173 -7.56 13.60 -8.86
C LYS A 173 -6.08 13.38 -9.12
N LEU A 174 -5.72 12.52 -10.06
CA LEU A 174 -4.34 12.31 -10.48
C LEU A 174 -3.73 13.60 -11.07
N ILE A 175 -4.42 14.22 -12.03
CA ILE A 175 -4.02 15.50 -12.65
C ILE A 175 -3.88 16.59 -11.57
N GLN A 176 -4.89 16.74 -10.71
CA GLN A 176 -4.88 17.79 -9.69
C GLN A 176 -3.91 17.50 -8.53
N GLY A 177 -3.59 16.22 -8.32
CA GLY A 177 -3.03 15.68 -7.09
C GLY A 177 -4.11 15.49 -6.02
N PHE A 178 -4.00 14.39 -5.28
CA PHE A 178 -4.87 14.08 -4.15
C PHE A 178 -4.77 15.16 -3.06
N PRO A 179 -5.87 15.83 -2.67
CA PRO A 179 -5.82 17.09 -1.91
C PRO A 179 -5.77 16.93 -0.39
N GLN A 180 -5.96 15.71 0.13
CA GLN A 180 -6.04 15.44 1.56
C GLN A 180 -4.72 15.78 2.29
N LYS A 181 -4.85 16.19 3.55
CA LYS A 181 -3.71 16.41 4.45
C LYS A 181 -3.01 15.08 4.71
N THR A 182 -1.69 15.12 4.78
CA THR A 182 -0.85 13.93 5.02
C THR A 182 -0.14 14.00 6.37
N ILE A 183 0.34 12.86 6.85
CA ILE A 183 1.17 12.77 8.06
C ILE A 183 2.46 13.61 7.95
N PHE A 184 2.98 13.78 6.74
CA PHE A 184 4.15 14.62 6.45
C PHE A 184 3.93 16.08 6.89
N GLU A 185 2.74 16.62 6.62
CA GLU A 185 2.36 17.97 7.02
C GLU A 185 2.16 18.08 8.54
N SER A 186 1.47 17.10 9.15
CA SER A 186 1.28 17.06 10.60
C SER A 186 2.60 16.99 11.38
N LEU A 187 3.60 16.28 10.85
CA LEU A 187 4.95 16.21 11.40
C LEU A 187 5.66 17.58 11.33
N GLU A 188 5.69 18.21 10.16
CA GLU A 188 6.33 19.52 9.97
C GLU A 188 5.69 20.60 10.85
N GLU A 189 4.35 20.65 10.90
CA GLU A 189 3.59 21.57 11.76
C GLU A 189 3.86 21.37 13.26
N SER A 190 4.44 20.23 13.63
CA SER A 190 4.82 19.85 14.99
C SER A 190 6.35 19.89 15.21
N GLY A 191 7.12 20.37 14.24
CA GLY A 191 8.58 20.54 14.34
C GLY A 191 9.39 19.26 14.06
N PHE A 192 8.77 18.22 13.50
CA PHE A 192 9.43 16.99 13.09
C PHE A 192 9.75 16.99 11.59
N SER A 193 10.67 16.11 11.20
CA SER A 193 11.12 15.97 9.82
C SER A 193 10.72 14.63 9.22
N PHE A 194 10.63 14.58 7.89
CA PHE A 194 10.43 13.34 7.14
C PHE A 194 11.39 13.28 5.94
N GLY A 195 11.52 12.08 5.37
CA GLY A 195 12.28 11.84 4.15
C GLY A 195 11.74 10.62 3.39
N ILE A 196 11.74 10.72 2.07
CA ILE A 196 11.25 9.70 1.14
C ILE A 196 12.45 9.21 0.33
N TYR A 197 12.80 7.93 0.50
CA TYR A 197 13.95 7.31 -0.12
C TYR A 197 13.48 6.34 -1.20
N TYR A 198 13.90 6.55 -2.44
CA TYR A 198 13.27 5.89 -3.57
C TYR A 198 14.28 5.24 -4.51
N GLN A 199 13.88 4.11 -5.09
CA GLN A 199 14.58 3.48 -6.21
C GLN A 199 13.94 3.84 -7.56
N TYR A 200 12.61 3.93 -7.63
CA TYR A 200 11.85 4.50 -8.75
C TYR A 200 11.06 5.75 -8.30
N PRO A 201 10.55 6.60 -9.22
CA PRO A 201 9.77 7.77 -8.87
C PRO A 201 8.71 7.49 -7.78
N PRO A 202 8.72 8.22 -6.65
CA PRO A 202 7.89 7.90 -5.50
C PRO A 202 6.39 7.97 -5.76
N THR A 203 5.64 6.97 -5.32
CA THR A 203 4.16 6.99 -5.34
C THR A 203 3.60 8.07 -4.41
N THR A 204 4.33 8.48 -3.38
CA THR A 204 3.98 9.65 -2.55
C THR A 204 3.72 10.95 -3.35
N LEU A 205 4.15 11.08 -4.61
CA LEU A 205 3.79 12.20 -5.49
C LEU A 205 2.34 12.18 -6.00
N PHE A 206 1.55 11.14 -5.73
CA PHE A 206 0.10 11.16 -5.90
C PHE A 206 -0.54 12.26 -5.03
N TYR A 207 0.03 12.54 -3.85
CA TYR A 207 -0.40 13.66 -3.01
C TYR A 207 -0.03 15.01 -3.62
N ARG A 208 -1.02 15.88 -3.77
CA ARG A 208 -0.83 17.24 -4.27
C ARG A 208 0.18 18.03 -3.45
N ASN A 209 0.13 17.89 -2.13
CA ASN A 209 0.99 18.67 -1.24
C ASN A 209 2.47 18.31 -1.38
N LEU A 210 2.81 17.06 -1.69
CA LEU A 210 4.19 16.63 -1.92
C LEU A 210 4.77 17.09 -3.26
N ARG A 211 3.96 17.70 -4.13
CA ARG A 211 4.41 18.36 -5.36
C ARG A 211 4.85 19.82 -5.15
N LYS A 212 4.78 20.35 -3.92
CA LYS A 212 5.18 21.73 -3.58
C LYS A 212 6.70 21.89 -3.56
N LEU A 213 7.20 23.06 -3.96
CA LEU A 213 8.64 23.35 -4.02
C LEU A 213 9.38 23.12 -2.69
N LYS A 214 8.75 23.40 -1.55
CA LYS A 214 9.38 23.20 -0.24
C LYS A 214 9.76 21.74 0.06
N TYR A 215 9.14 20.77 -0.60
CA TYR A 215 9.37 19.35 -0.33
C TYR A 215 10.29 18.65 -1.33
N ILE A 216 10.75 19.32 -2.39
CA ILE A 216 11.62 18.66 -3.40
C ILE A 216 12.91 18.09 -2.79
N ASN A 217 13.43 18.70 -1.72
CA ASN A 217 14.62 18.24 -1.01
C ASN A 217 14.35 17.13 0.02
N LYS A 218 13.11 16.62 0.08
CA LYS A 218 12.70 15.49 0.93
C LYS A 218 12.75 14.15 0.19
N PHE A 219 12.97 14.19 -1.12
CA PHE A 219 13.15 13.02 -1.96
C PHE A 219 14.63 12.70 -2.11
N HIS A 220 15.00 11.47 -1.82
CA HIS A 220 16.39 11.02 -1.69
C HIS A 220 16.59 9.71 -2.45
N GLN A 221 17.74 9.56 -3.11
CA GLN A 221 18.08 8.30 -3.77
C GLN A 221 18.32 7.22 -2.73
N PHE A 222 17.65 6.06 -2.85
CA PHE A 222 17.83 4.97 -1.90
C PHE A 222 19.28 4.49 -1.83
N ASP A 223 19.89 4.18 -2.98
CA ASP A 223 21.23 3.57 -3.03
C ASP A 223 22.36 4.44 -2.52
N LEU A 224 22.16 5.77 -2.51
CA LEU A 224 23.17 6.73 -2.07
C LEU A 224 22.82 7.34 -0.72
N ASP A 225 21.66 7.97 -0.62
CA ASP A 225 21.31 8.82 0.51
C ASP A 225 20.78 7.99 1.69
N PHE A 226 19.95 6.96 1.45
CA PHE A 226 19.41 6.14 2.55
C PHE A 226 20.53 5.44 3.31
N LYS A 227 21.40 4.73 2.59
CA LYS A 227 22.56 4.02 3.18
C LYS A 227 23.51 4.97 3.89
N ARG A 228 23.76 6.16 3.31
CA ARG A 228 24.59 7.20 3.96
C ARG A 228 23.92 7.74 5.23
N HIS A 229 22.64 8.08 5.19
CA HIS A 229 21.92 8.62 6.34
C HIS A 229 21.78 7.57 7.46
N CYS A 230 21.58 6.30 7.13
CA CYS A 230 21.65 5.20 8.09
C CYS A 230 23.03 5.16 8.77
N LYS A 231 24.12 5.13 8.00
CA LYS A 231 25.50 5.06 8.52
C LYS A 231 25.87 6.26 9.38
N GLU A 232 25.41 7.46 9.01
CA GLU A 232 25.72 8.71 9.71
C GLU A 232 24.80 8.99 10.90
N GLY A 233 23.71 8.23 11.07
CA GLY A 233 22.70 8.50 12.09
C GLY A 233 21.91 9.79 11.82
N LYS A 234 21.52 10.00 10.57
CA LYS A 234 20.82 11.21 10.09
C LYS A 234 19.44 10.92 9.49
N LEU A 235 18.85 9.76 9.78
CA LEU A 235 17.48 9.51 9.35
C LEU A 235 16.52 10.49 10.04
N PRO A 236 15.52 11.03 9.32
CA PRO A 236 14.49 11.90 9.88
C PRO A 236 13.53 11.12 10.79
N ASN A 237 12.52 11.80 11.34
CA ASN A 237 11.56 11.18 12.26
C ASN A 237 10.61 10.20 11.57
N TYR A 238 10.29 10.46 10.30
CA TYR A 238 9.43 9.61 9.49
C TYR A 238 10.08 9.34 8.14
N VAL A 239 10.31 8.06 7.85
CA VAL A 239 11.05 7.60 6.69
C VAL A 239 10.13 6.72 5.86
N VAL A 240 9.99 7.03 4.58
CA VAL A 240 9.32 6.18 3.61
C VAL A 240 10.36 5.60 2.66
N VAL A 241 10.30 4.30 2.41
CA VAL A 241 11.17 3.61 1.46
C VAL A 241 10.29 3.11 0.30
N GLU A 242 10.62 3.53 -0.92
CA GLU A 242 9.89 3.21 -2.15
C GLU A 242 10.72 2.28 -3.05
N GLN A 243 10.09 1.21 -3.50
CA GLN A 243 10.66 0.10 -4.25
C GLN A 243 10.94 0.42 -5.73
N ARG A 244 11.46 -0.58 -6.43
CA ARG A 244 11.38 -0.70 -7.88
C ARG A 244 10.09 -1.44 -8.25
N PHE A 245 9.21 -0.72 -8.95
CA PHE A 245 7.92 -1.25 -9.40
C PHE A 245 7.96 -1.83 -10.83
N PHE A 246 9.01 -1.56 -11.60
CA PHE A 246 9.15 -2.01 -12.99
C PHE A 246 10.15 -3.17 -13.09
N ASP A 247 9.70 -4.32 -13.59
CA ASP A 247 10.51 -5.54 -13.68
C ASP A 247 11.43 -5.52 -14.90
N LEU A 248 12.64 -4.99 -14.72
CA LEU A 248 13.68 -4.88 -15.75
C LEU A 248 14.74 -5.98 -15.61
N LYS A 249 15.38 -6.41 -16.71
CA LYS A 249 16.41 -7.47 -16.65
C LYS A 249 17.59 -7.13 -15.76
N ILE A 250 18.03 -5.87 -15.79
CA ILE A 250 19.19 -5.39 -15.03
C ILE A 250 18.80 -4.98 -13.61
N LEU A 251 17.60 -4.41 -13.45
CA LEU A 251 17.07 -3.94 -12.19
C LEU A 251 15.66 -4.52 -11.98
N PRO A 252 15.54 -5.80 -11.57
CA PRO A 252 14.25 -6.45 -11.36
C PRO A 252 13.39 -5.71 -10.35
N ALA A 253 12.07 -5.83 -10.46
CA ALA A 253 11.17 -5.29 -9.44
C ALA A 253 11.37 -6.02 -8.10
N ASN A 254 11.13 -5.32 -6.99
CA ASN A 254 11.40 -5.81 -5.63
C ASN A 254 10.32 -5.40 -4.62
N ASP A 255 9.09 -5.34 -5.11
CA ASP A 255 7.85 -4.95 -4.41
C ASP A 255 6.97 -6.15 -4.00
N ASP A 256 7.37 -7.39 -4.32
CA ASP A 256 6.58 -8.63 -4.16
C ASP A 256 5.29 -8.73 -5.01
N HIS A 257 4.97 -7.75 -5.86
CA HIS A 257 3.77 -7.78 -6.71
C HIS A 257 3.80 -8.99 -7.67
N PRO A 258 2.73 -9.78 -7.90
CA PRO A 258 2.71 -10.81 -8.95
C PRO A 258 2.71 -10.19 -10.37
N SER A 259 3.61 -10.52 -11.29
CA SER A 259 4.52 -11.66 -11.34
C SER A 259 5.98 -11.25 -11.18
N HIS A 260 6.31 -10.55 -10.10
CA HIS A 260 7.68 -10.23 -9.68
C HIS A 260 8.21 -11.33 -8.76
N ASP A 261 9.53 -11.51 -8.77
CA ASP A 261 10.19 -12.55 -7.98
C ASP A 261 10.27 -12.14 -6.51
N VAL A 262 9.55 -12.85 -5.63
CA VAL A 262 9.53 -12.59 -4.17
C VAL A 262 10.93 -12.69 -3.53
N SER A 263 11.88 -13.38 -4.16
CA SER A 263 13.28 -13.37 -3.70
C SER A 263 13.95 -11.99 -3.83
N GLU A 264 13.55 -11.16 -4.81
CA GLU A 264 14.04 -9.79 -4.95
C GLU A 264 13.43 -8.85 -3.89
N GLY A 265 12.14 -9.01 -3.56
CA GLY A 265 11.52 -8.29 -2.45
C GLY A 265 12.13 -8.65 -1.10
N GLN A 266 12.39 -9.94 -0.85
CA GLN A 266 13.14 -10.37 0.33
C GLN A 266 14.55 -9.75 0.40
N LYS A 267 15.29 -9.69 -0.72
CA LYS A 267 16.61 -9.03 -0.77
C LYS A 267 16.50 -7.56 -0.39
N PHE A 268 15.47 -6.88 -0.87
CA PHE A 268 15.24 -5.47 -0.56
C PHE A 268 14.90 -5.25 0.91
N VAL A 269 13.99 -6.04 1.48
CA VAL A 269 13.66 -5.98 2.92
C VAL A 269 14.89 -6.24 3.77
N LYS A 270 15.72 -7.23 3.39
CA LYS A 270 17.01 -7.50 4.04
C LYS A 270 17.96 -6.32 3.95
N GLU A 271 18.10 -5.70 2.78
CA GLU A 271 18.97 -4.54 2.59
C GLU A 271 18.55 -3.35 3.45
N VAL A 272 17.24 -3.07 3.51
CA VAL A 272 16.69 -2.01 4.38
C VAL A 272 16.95 -2.36 5.85
N TYR A 273 16.64 -3.59 6.28
CA TYR A 273 16.86 -4.04 7.65
C TYR A 273 18.33 -3.91 8.05
N GLU A 274 19.28 -4.42 7.26
CA GLU A 274 20.70 -4.43 7.60
C GLU A 274 21.29 -3.00 7.63
N ALA A 275 20.82 -2.10 6.76
CA ALA A 275 21.19 -0.69 6.82
C ALA A 275 20.70 -0.02 8.11
N LEU A 276 19.45 -0.25 8.52
CA LEU A 276 18.89 0.27 9.77
C LEU A 276 19.57 -0.35 10.99
N ARG A 277 19.80 -1.66 10.97
CA ARG A 277 20.40 -2.45 12.05
C ARG A 277 21.83 -2.05 12.35
N SER A 278 22.58 -1.61 11.33
CA SER A 278 23.95 -1.10 11.46
C SER A 278 24.02 0.39 11.78
N SER A 279 22.90 1.10 11.78
CA SER A 279 22.84 2.52 12.12
C SER A 279 23.12 2.78 13.60
N PRO A 280 23.82 3.87 13.97
CA PRO A 280 23.88 4.33 15.35
C PRO A 280 22.49 4.72 15.92
N GLN A 281 21.48 4.93 15.06
CA GLN A 281 20.09 5.18 15.46
C GLN A 281 19.28 3.90 15.72
N TRP A 282 19.85 2.69 15.59
CA TRP A 282 19.09 1.42 15.70
C TRP A 282 18.17 1.34 16.94
N ASN A 283 18.65 1.80 18.10
CA ASN A 283 17.88 1.81 19.34
C ASN A 283 16.78 2.88 19.40
N GLU A 284 16.61 3.69 18.36
CA GLU A 284 15.59 4.72 18.24
C GLU A 284 14.67 4.48 17.03
N ILE A 285 14.83 3.33 16.35
CA ILE A 285 14.10 2.98 15.13
C ILE A 285 12.97 2.00 15.43
N LEU A 286 11.81 2.28 14.83
CA LEU A 286 10.72 1.33 14.61
C LEU A 286 10.54 1.16 13.10
N PHE A 287 10.79 -0.03 12.58
CA PHE A 287 10.67 -0.35 11.16
C PHE A 287 9.44 -1.23 10.92
N LEU A 288 8.62 -0.84 9.96
CA LEU A 288 7.42 -1.56 9.54
C LEU A 288 7.60 -2.06 8.12
N VAL A 289 7.34 -3.36 7.94
CA VAL A 289 7.12 -3.98 6.63
C VAL A 289 5.66 -4.40 6.58
N ILE A 290 4.88 -3.75 5.72
CA ILE A 290 3.47 -4.04 5.50
C ILE A 290 3.21 -4.28 4.02
N TYR A 291 2.00 -4.72 3.66
CA TYR A 291 1.51 -4.77 2.28
C TYR A 291 0.34 -3.81 2.12
N ASP A 292 0.07 -3.36 0.90
CA ASP A 292 -1.06 -2.48 0.57
C ASP A 292 -2.39 -3.22 0.49
N GLU A 293 -2.48 -4.32 -0.25
CA GLU A 293 -3.67 -5.14 -0.38
C GLU A 293 -3.30 -6.62 -0.65
N HIS A 294 -4.29 -7.50 -0.77
CA HIS A 294 -4.07 -8.95 -0.71
C HIS A 294 -3.77 -9.62 -2.06
N GLY A 295 -3.83 -8.89 -3.17
CA GLY A 295 -3.48 -9.37 -4.51
C GLY A 295 -4.42 -10.43 -5.07
N GLY A 296 -5.62 -10.57 -4.49
CA GLY A 296 -6.56 -11.64 -4.82
C GLY A 296 -6.20 -13.00 -4.21
N PHE A 297 -5.13 -13.11 -3.41
CA PHE A 297 -4.78 -14.35 -2.70
C PHE A 297 -5.73 -14.61 -1.52
N TYR A 298 -6.01 -15.89 -1.28
CA TYR A 298 -6.92 -16.30 -0.21
C TYR A 298 -6.42 -15.88 1.17
N ASP A 299 -7.35 -15.45 2.01
CA ASP A 299 -7.16 -15.35 3.45
C ASP A 299 -8.41 -15.89 4.15
N HIS A 300 -8.21 -16.67 5.20
CA HIS A 300 -9.31 -17.35 5.90
C HIS A 300 -10.02 -16.46 6.90
N VAL A 301 -9.42 -15.33 7.30
CA VAL A 301 -10.01 -14.45 8.32
C VAL A 301 -11.05 -13.51 7.69
N PRO A 302 -12.31 -13.55 8.15
CA PRO A 302 -13.34 -12.62 7.70
C PRO A 302 -12.94 -11.16 7.91
N THR A 303 -13.25 -10.32 6.93
CA THR A 303 -13.01 -8.87 7.05
C THR A 303 -13.90 -8.27 8.16
N PRO A 304 -13.40 -7.34 8.97
CA PRO A 304 -14.18 -6.70 10.03
C PRO A 304 -15.45 -6.05 9.48
N PRO A 305 -16.65 -6.51 9.86
CA PRO A 305 -17.86 -6.21 9.09
C PRO A 305 -18.57 -4.92 9.50
N HIS A 306 -18.26 -4.35 10.67
CA HIS A 306 -19.10 -3.32 11.30
C HIS A 306 -18.30 -2.19 11.97
N ASP A 307 -18.94 -1.02 12.07
CA ASP A 307 -18.50 0.15 12.84
C ASP A 307 -17.12 0.71 12.48
N VAL A 308 -16.72 0.50 11.22
CA VAL A 308 -15.54 1.09 10.58
C VAL A 308 -15.93 2.50 10.11
N PRO A 309 -15.40 3.60 10.67
CA PRO A 309 -15.96 4.94 10.43
C PRO A 309 -15.48 5.55 9.11
N SER A 310 -16.38 6.01 8.24
CA SER A 310 -15.97 6.77 7.05
C SER A 310 -14.98 7.89 7.43
N PRO A 311 -13.79 7.98 6.79
CA PRO A 311 -12.71 8.83 7.27
C PRO A 311 -13.10 10.31 7.25
N ASP A 312 -13.72 10.75 6.15
CA ASP A 312 -14.00 12.14 5.82
C ASP A 312 -15.45 12.36 5.32
N GLY A 313 -16.26 11.30 5.27
CA GLY A 313 -17.65 11.36 4.81
C GLY A 313 -17.80 11.47 3.29
N ILE A 314 -16.72 11.30 2.53
CA ILE A 314 -16.77 11.28 1.06
C ILE A 314 -17.28 9.91 0.60
N ILE A 315 -18.24 9.93 -0.33
CA ILE A 315 -18.78 8.73 -0.96
C ILE A 315 -17.99 8.45 -2.25
N GLY A 316 -17.71 7.17 -2.50
CA GLY A 316 -17.00 6.71 -3.69
C GLY A 316 -17.78 6.99 -4.99
N PRO A 317 -17.12 6.90 -6.14
CA PRO A 317 -17.75 7.18 -7.44
C PRO A 317 -18.85 6.17 -7.79
N GLU A 318 -19.69 6.55 -8.75
CA GLU A 318 -20.58 5.61 -9.45
C GLU A 318 -19.78 4.53 -10.18
N PRO A 319 -20.31 3.31 -10.33
CA PRO A 319 -21.61 2.85 -9.82
C PRO A 319 -21.59 2.43 -8.34
N TYR A 320 -20.41 2.37 -7.72
CA TYR A 320 -20.24 1.66 -6.45
C TYR A 320 -20.76 2.40 -5.22
N LYS A 321 -20.66 3.75 -5.21
CA LYS A 321 -21.08 4.60 -4.08
C LYS A 321 -20.57 4.10 -2.72
N PHE A 322 -19.35 3.59 -2.71
CA PHE A 322 -18.76 2.99 -1.53
C PHE A 322 -18.63 4.01 -0.40
N GLN A 323 -19.09 3.67 0.80
CA GLN A 323 -19.17 4.59 1.94
C GLN A 323 -17.85 4.68 2.74
N PHE A 324 -16.87 3.83 2.41
CA PHE A 324 -15.65 3.66 3.20
C PHE A 324 -15.94 3.23 4.64
N ASP A 325 -16.93 2.36 4.80
CA ASP A 325 -17.45 1.87 6.08
C ASP A 325 -17.11 0.39 6.36
N ARG A 326 -16.11 -0.14 5.63
CA ARG A 326 -15.56 -1.49 5.81
C ARG A 326 -14.10 -1.54 5.38
N LEU A 327 -13.38 -2.52 5.91
CA LEU A 327 -11.99 -2.80 5.56
C LEU A 327 -11.89 -3.80 4.40
N GLY A 328 -10.68 -3.96 3.87
CA GLY A 328 -10.32 -5.02 2.93
C GLY A 328 -9.88 -6.30 3.64
N VAL A 329 -9.23 -7.18 2.87
CA VAL A 329 -8.70 -8.47 3.33
C VAL A 329 -7.45 -8.26 4.18
N ARG A 330 -7.15 -9.24 5.04
CA ARG A 330 -5.96 -9.22 5.89
C ARG A 330 -4.68 -9.30 5.05
N VAL A 331 -3.68 -8.51 5.44
CA VAL A 331 -2.38 -8.38 4.78
C VAL A 331 -1.23 -8.56 5.77
N PRO A 332 -0.02 -8.95 5.32
CA PRO A 332 1.14 -9.08 6.20
C PRO A 332 1.54 -7.75 6.84
N ALA A 333 1.94 -7.81 8.12
CA ALA A 333 2.55 -6.69 8.84
C ALA A 333 3.57 -7.19 9.86
N ILE A 334 4.81 -6.74 9.75
CA ILE A 334 5.93 -7.07 10.64
C ILE A 334 6.47 -5.76 11.24
N LEU A 335 6.58 -5.72 12.57
CA LEU A 335 7.05 -4.56 13.33
C LEU A 335 8.39 -4.89 13.99
N ILE A 336 9.42 -4.12 13.65
CA ILE A 336 10.82 -4.44 13.89
C ILE A 336 11.46 -3.33 14.73
N SER A 337 11.93 -3.67 15.93
CA SER A 337 12.65 -2.76 16.81
C SER A 337 13.38 -3.55 17.91
N PRO A 338 14.53 -3.09 18.43
CA PRO A 338 15.15 -3.74 19.58
C PRO A 338 14.33 -3.61 20.88
N TRP A 339 13.24 -2.84 20.88
CA TRP A 339 12.34 -2.70 22.02
C TRP A 339 11.19 -3.71 22.06
N ILE A 340 11.13 -4.60 21.07
CA ILE A 340 10.10 -5.63 20.92
C ILE A 340 10.64 -6.97 21.41
N GLU A 341 9.82 -7.69 22.19
CA GLU A 341 10.16 -9.05 22.61
C GLU A 341 10.21 -10.01 21.42
N ARG A 342 11.11 -10.97 21.48
CA ARG A 342 11.31 -11.95 20.41
C ARG A 342 10.03 -12.75 20.16
N GLY A 343 9.62 -12.87 18.88
CA GLY A 343 8.51 -13.73 18.46
C GLY A 343 7.14 -13.24 18.95
N THR A 344 7.00 -11.93 19.14
CA THR A 344 5.74 -11.32 19.61
C THR A 344 4.66 -11.51 18.54
N VAL A 345 3.45 -11.91 18.93
CA VAL A 345 2.28 -11.87 18.04
C VAL A 345 1.34 -10.77 18.50
N LEU A 346 1.07 -9.83 17.60
CA LEU A 346 0.13 -8.74 17.83
C LEU A 346 -1.22 -9.10 17.21
N HIS A 347 -2.20 -9.38 18.08
CA HIS A 347 -3.56 -9.73 17.69
C HIS A 347 -4.43 -8.48 17.51
N GLU A 348 -5.66 -8.48 18.04
CA GLU A 348 -6.56 -7.34 17.98
C GLU A 348 -6.06 -6.16 18.84
N PRO A 349 -6.26 -4.91 18.40
CA PRO A 349 -5.88 -3.74 19.19
C PRO A 349 -6.78 -3.60 20.42
N SER A 350 -6.24 -3.00 21.49
CA SER A 350 -7.00 -2.74 22.71
C SER A 350 -7.90 -1.50 22.65
N GLY A 351 -7.98 -0.81 21.51
CA GLY A 351 -8.71 0.46 21.35
C GLY A 351 -8.12 1.33 20.26
N PRO A 352 -8.58 2.59 20.12
CA PRO A 352 -9.36 3.36 21.11
C PRO A 352 -10.87 3.05 21.19
N SER A 353 -11.43 2.31 20.22
CA SER A 353 -12.80 1.80 20.23
C SER A 353 -12.81 0.27 20.44
N PRO A 354 -13.86 -0.34 21.01
CA PRO A 354 -14.01 -1.80 21.02
C PRO A 354 -14.03 -2.44 19.63
N THR A 355 -14.28 -1.64 18.58
CA THR A 355 -14.33 -2.08 17.19
C THR A 355 -13.05 -1.77 16.42
N SER A 356 -12.08 -1.09 17.04
CA SER A 356 -10.80 -0.73 16.40
C SER A 356 -10.12 -1.97 15.81
N GLN A 357 -9.47 -1.78 14.68
CA GLN A 357 -8.67 -2.80 14.00
C GLN A 357 -7.30 -2.24 13.67
N TYR A 358 -6.32 -3.12 13.42
CA TYR A 358 -5.08 -2.71 12.78
C TYR A 358 -5.31 -2.62 11.26
N GLU A 359 -5.09 -1.45 10.69
CA GLU A 359 -5.14 -1.19 9.24
C GLU A 359 -4.19 -0.05 8.89
N HIS A 360 -4.04 0.37 7.63
CA HIS A 360 -2.96 1.32 7.28
C HIS A 360 -3.02 2.64 8.06
N SER A 361 -4.20 3.11 8.49
CA SER A 361 -4.33 4.32 9.32
C SER A 361 -3.87 4.12 10.78
N SER A 362 -3.60 2.89 11.21
CA SER A 362 -2.86 2.60 12.44
C SER A 362 -1.46 3.24 12.44
N ILE A 363 -0.88 3.47 11.25
CA ILE A 363 0.42 4.15 11.11
C ILE A 363 0.31 5.61 11.54
N PRO A 364 -0.47 6.50 10.88
CA PRO A 364 -0.62 7.88 11.32
C PRO A 364 -1.16 8.00 12.76
N ALA A 365 -2.03 7.09 13.20
CA ALA A 365 -2.50 7.04 14.59
C ALA A 365 -1.35 6.81 15.59
N THR A 366 -0.45 5.86 15.30
CA THR A 366 0.71 5.55 16.15
C THR A 366 1.78 6.64 16.06
N VAL A 367 2.03 7.18 14.86
CA VAL A 367 2.94 8.34 14.65
C VAL A 367 2.47 9.53 15.48
N LYS A 368 1.16 9.82 15.48
CA LYS A 368 0.58 10.87 16.33
C LYS A 368 0.87 10.63 17.80
N LYS A 369 0.74 9.40 18.28
CA LYS A 369 0.97 9.06 19.69
C LYS A 369 2.44 9.14 20.08
N ILE A 370 3.34 8.61 19.26
CA ILE A 370 4.79 8.63 19.52
C ILE A 370 5.35 10.06 19.52
N PHE A 371 4.95 10.87 18.54
CA PHE A 371 5.47 12.24 18.39
C PHE A 371 4.58 13.32 19.02
N ASN A 372 3.50 12.91 19.69
CA ASN A 372 2.51 13.81 20.29
C ASN A 372 2.00 14.90 19.32
N LEU A 373 1.61 14.47 18.11
CA LEU A 373 1.09 15.38 17.08
C LEU A 373 -0.26 15.96 17.50
N LYS A 374 -0.58 17.17 17.03
CA LYS A 374 -1.73 17.96 17.50
C LYS A 374 -3.07 17.25 17.27
N GLU A 375 -3.32 16.77 16.06
CA GLU A 375 -4.63 16.28 15.61
C GLU A 375 -4.49 14.98 14.82
N PHE A 376 -5.53 14.15 14.83
CA PHE A 376 -5.69 13.05 13.87
C PHE A 376 -5.95 13.63 12.47
N LEU A 377 -5.63 12.87 11.42
CA LEU A 377 -5.85 13.29 10.04
C LEU A 377 -7.33 13.18 9.65
N THR A 378 -8.01 12.12 10.09
CA THR A 378 -9.40 11.81 9.77
C THR A 378 -10.09 11.11 10.94
N LYS A 379 -11.35 10.69 10.77
CA LYS A 379 -12.01 9.80 11.75
C LYS A 379 -11.44 8.38 11.73
N ARG A 380 -10.75 7.99 10.68
CA ARG A 380 -10.21 6.63 10.51
C ARG A 380 -9.00 6.42 11.40
N ASP A 381 -7.99 7.30 11.39
CA ASP A 381 -6.84 7.18 12.29
C ASP A 381 -7.17 7.52 13.75
N GLU A 382 -8.22 8.32 14.00
CA GLU A 382 -8.77 8.47 15.35
C GLU A 382 -9.38 7.15 15.89
N TRP A 383 -9.91 6.30 15.01
CA TRP A 383 -10.49 5.00 15.35
C TRP A 383 -9.50 3.84 15.29
N ALA A 384 -8.46 3.93 14.46
CA ALA A 384 -7.54 2.82 14.20
C ALA A 384 -6.78 2.38 15.45
N GLY A 385 -6.48 1.07 15.52
CA GLY A 385 -5.62 0.51 16.56
C GLY A 385 -4.23 1.14 16.52
N THR A 386 -3.66 1.44 17.69
CA THR A 386 -2.26 1.91 17.79
C THR A 386 -1.36 0.79 18.29
N PHE A 387 -0.08 0.76 17.86
CA PHE A 387 0.81 -0.38 18.08
C PHE A 387 2.07 -0.05 18.90
N GLU A 388 2.24 1.16 19.42
CA GLU A 388 3.36 1.48 20.31
C GLU A 388 3.37 0.68 21.63
N GLY A 389 2.24 0.09 22.00
CA GLY A 389 2.12 -0.78 23.18
C GLY A 389 3.01 -2.02 23.14
N ILE A 390 3.50 -2.43 21.97
CA ILE A 390 4.43 -3.57 21.83
C ILE A 390 5.87 -3.22 22.21
N LEU A 391 6.18 -1.94 22.43
CA LEU A 391 7.48 -1.46 22.90
C LEU A 391 7.61 -1.67 24.42
N THR A 392 7.47 -2.92 24.85
CA THR A 392 7.26 -3.31 26.26
C THR A 392 8.54 -3.32 27.10
N ARG A 393 9.71 -3.23 26.46
CA ARG A 393 11.00 -3.40 27.12
C ARG A 393 11.49 -2.14 27.84
N THR A 394 12.19 -2.33 28.94
CA THR A 394 12.89 -1.24 29.66
C THR A 394 14.28 -0.94 29.11
N THR A 395 14.87 -1.87 28.35
CA THR A 395 16.17 -1.71 27.68
C THR A 395 16.13 -2.36 26.29
N PRO A 396 16.79 -1.77 25.28
CA PRO A 396 16.81 -2.34 23.95
C PRO A 396 17.54 -3.68 23.97
N ARG A 397 17.08 -4.62 23.16
CA ARG A 397 17.72 -5.90 22.89
C ARG A 397 19.09 -5.70 22.25
N THR A 398 20.06 -6.47 22.70
CA THR A 398 21.42 -6.50 22.16
C THR A 398 21.66 -7.71 21.26
N ASP A 399 20.67 -8.60 21.14
CA ASP A 399 20.73 -9.88 20.45
C ASP A 399 19.97 -9.90 19.11
N CYS A 400 19.46 -8.75 18.64
CA CYS A 400 18.82 -8.65 17.34
C CYS A 400 19.80 -9.06 16.22
N PRO A 401 19.37 -9.86 15.21
CA PRO A 401 20.24 -10.33 14.13
C PRO A 401 20.99 -9.18 13.47
N VAL A 402 22.29 -9.35 13.22
CA VAL A 402 23.09 -8.33 12.50
C VAL A 402 22.83 -8.44 10.99
N THR A 403 22.61 -9.66 10.51
CA THR A 403 22.31 -9.99 9.12
C THR A 403 21.12 -10.94 9.05
N LEU A 404 20.40 -10.91 7.93
CA LEU A 404 19.32 -11.85 7.59
C LEU A 404 19.81 -12.89 6.58
N PRO A 405 19.12 -14.03 6.42
CA PRO A 405 19.52 -15.07 5.45
C PRO A 405 19.42 -14.57 4.00
N GLU A 406 20.19 -15.18 3.11
CA GLU A 406 20.10 -14.92 1.68
C GLU A 406 18.85 -15.59 1.09
N PRO A 407 17.99 -14.84 0.36
CA PRO A 407 16.84 -15.41 -0.33
C PRO A 407 17.24 -16.39 -1.44
N VAL A 408 16.46 -17.45 -1.60
CA VAL A 408 16.60 -18.37 -2.72
C VAL A 408 15.83 -17.81 -3.92
N LYS A 409 16.47 -17.74 -5.09
CA LYS A 409 15.82 -17.28 -6.33
C LYS A 409 14.59 -18.16 -6.62
N MET A 410 13.43 -17.55 -6.86
CA MET A 410 12.17 -18.29 -7.11
C MET A 410 11.80 -18.33 -8.59
N ARG A 411 12.14 -17.29 -9.35
CA ARG A 411 11.90 -17.26 -10.80
C ARG A 411 13.04 -17.97 -11.54
N GLU A 412 12.70 -18.91 -12.41
CA GLU A 412 13.69 -19.55 -13.29
C GLU A 412 14.21 -18.56 -14.33
N ASP A 413 13.28 -17.90 -15.05
CA ASP A 413 13.55 -16.96 -16.11
C ASP A 413 14.07 -15.58 -15.64
N GLU A 414 14.44 -14.75 -16.61
CA GLU A 414 14.77 -13.33 -16.41
C GLU A 414 13.49 -12.48 -16.23
N ALA A 415 13.67 -11.22 -15.83
CA ALA A 415 12.60 -10.24 -15.78
C ALA A 415 11.94 -10.03 -17.15
N ASN A 416 10.62 -9.87 -17.15
CA ASN A 416 9.87 -9.68 -18.39
C ASN A 416 9.60 -8.19 -18.64
N GLU A 417 10.66 -7.49 -19.06
CA GLU A 417 10.60 -6.06 -19.34
C GLU A 417 9.77 -5.70 -20.59
N GLU A 418 9.34 -6.69 -21.37
CA GLU A 418 8.48 -6.57 -22.56
C GLU A 418 7.01 -6.87 -22.27
N ALA A 419 6.67 -7.21 -21.03
CA ALA A 419 5.29 -7.40 -20.59
C ALA A 419 4.48 -6.10 -20.69
N LYS A 420 3.15 -6.25 -20.65
CA LYS A 420 2.24 -5.12 -20.41
C LYS A 420 2.46 -4.56 -19.00
N LEU A 421 2.17 -3.29 -18.83
CA LEU A 421 2.18 -2.65 -17.52
C LEU A 421 1.15 -3.29 -16.57
N SER A 422 1.48 -3.34 -15.28
CA SER A 422 0.51 -3.57 -14.21
C SER A 422 -0.34 -2.31 -13.96
N GLU A 423 -1.45 -2.43 -13.22
CA GLU A 423 -2.32 -1.29 -12.88
C GLU A 423 -1.51 -0.16 -12.20
N LEU A 424 -0.69 -0.48 -11.19
CA LEU A 424 0.15 0.54 -10.54
C LEU A 424 1.18 1.13 -11.50
N GLN A 425 1.81 0.34 -12.37
CA GLN A 425 2.76 0.86 -13.34
C GLN A 425 2.10 1.81 -14.35
N GLU A 426 0.86 1.53 -14.80
CA GLU A 426 0.07 2.44 -15.63
C GLU A 426 -0.21 3.75 -14.89
N GLU A 427 -0.64 3.69 -13.63
CA GLU A 427 -0.88 4.86 -12.79
C GLU A 427 0.40 5.69 -12.59
N MET A 428 1.56 5.04 -12.43
CA MET A 428 2.85 5.72 -12.33
C MET A 428 3.25 6.41 -13.64
N VAL A 429 2.98 5.81 -14.79
CA VAL A 429 3.20 6.45 -16.11
C VAL A 429 2.28 7.65 -16.27
N GLN A 430 1.01 7.53 -15.91
CA GLN A 430 0.05 8.63 -15.94
C GLN A 430 0.44 9.76 -14.97
N LEU A 431 0.91 9.43 -13.76
CA LEU A 431 1.50 10.41 -12.84
C LEU A 431 2.70 11.09 -13.49
N GLY A 432 3.59 10.33 -14.11
CA GLY A 432 4.73 10.85 -14.88
C GLY A 432 4.27 11.88 -15.91
N ALA A 433 3.23 11.57 -16.69
CA ALA A 433 2.66 12.47 -17.70
C ALA A 433 2.13 13.77 -17.07
N VAL A 434 1.51 13.69 -15.89
CA VAL A 434 1.10 14.87 -15.13
C VAL A 434 2.32 15.71 -14.72
N LEU A 435 3.32 15.08 -14.14
CA LEU A 435 4.53 15.73 -13.62
C LEU A 435 5.33 16.46 -14.71
N LYS A 436 5.39 15.92 -15.93
CA LYS A 436 6.10 16.54 -17.06
C LYS A 436 5.24 17.39 -18.00
N GLY A 437 3.91 17.37 -17.83
CA GLY A 437 2.95 18.21 -18.58
C GLY A 437 2.25 17.54 -19.78
N ASP A 438 2.58 16.29 -20.10
CA ASP A 438 2.02 15.53 -21.24
C ASP A 438 0.52 15.20 -21.05
N HIS A 439 -0.03 15.29 -19.84
CA HIS A 439 -1.47 15.10 -19.57
C HIS A 439 -2.41 16.06 -20.34
N LYS A 440 -1.86 17.08 -21.01
CA LYS A 440 -2.59 18.04 -21.84
C LYS A 440 -2.74 17.56 -23.30
N GLU A 441 -2.11 16.46 -23.67
CA GLU A 441 -2.16 15.85 -24.99
C GLU A 441 -3.40 14.96 -25.17
N SER A 442 -3.75 14.64 -26.41
CA SER A 442 -4.98 13.87 -26.74
C SER A 442 -4.97 12.41 -26.28
N ASP A 443 -3.81 11.90 -25.91
CA ASP A 443 -3.60 10.48 -25.68
C ASP A 443 -3.69 10.12 -24.18
N TYR A 444 -3.84 11.11 -23.30
CA TYR A 444 -4.04 10.89 -21.87
C TYR A 444 -5.52 10.62 -21.52
N PRO A 445 -5.83 9.75 -20.53
CA PRO A 445 -4.91 8.89 -19.79
C PRO A 445 -4.62 7.54 -20.46
N ASP A 446 -5.62 6.95 -21.13
CA ASP A 446 -5.59 5.51 -21.45
C ASP A 446 -4.75 5.19 -22.70
N LYS A 447 -4.77 6.03 -23.74
CA LYS A 447 -4.01 5.77 -24.97
C LYS A 447 -2.50 5.89 -24.76
N LEU A 448 -2.07 6.69 -23.78
CA LEU A 448 -0.67 6.86 -23.43
C LEU A 448 -0.06 5.52 -23.01
N VAL A 449 -0.77 4.77 -22.16
CA VAL A 449 -0.32 3.48 -21.63
C VAL A 449 -0.70 2.30 -22.53
N GLU A 450 -1.55 2.53 -23.53
CA GLU A 450 -2.02 1.51 -24.46
C GLU A 450 -0.85 0.86 -25.21
N ASN A 451 -0.60 -0.42 -24.92
CA ASN A 451 0.51 -1.23 -25.45
C ASN A 451 1.91 -0.81 -24.98
N MET A 452 2.03 0.10 -24.01
CA MET A 452 3.32 0.42 -23.40
C MET A 452 3.87 -0.80 -22.68
N LYS A 453 5.17 -1.06 -22.86
CA LYS A 453 5.89 -2.14 -22.17
C LYS A 453 6.52 -1.67 -20.87
N VAL A 454 6.81 -2.61 -19.98
CA VAL A 454 7.46 -2.34 -18.68
C VAL A 454 8.74 -1.51 -18.82
N ASN A 455 9.62 -1.82 -19.78
CA ASN A 455 10.85 -1.04 -20.03
C ASN A 455 10.59 0.39 -20.53
N GLU A 456 9.58 0.57 -21.37
CA GLU A 456 9.16 1.89 -21.87
C GLU A 456 8.56 2.73 -20.75
N GLY A 457 7.70 2.12 -19.92
CA GLY A 457 7.12 2.75 -18.74
C GLY A 457 8.17 3.19 -17.73
N ALA A 458 9.12 2.31 -17.38
CA ALA A 458 10.21 2.60 -16.47
C ALA A 458 11.02 3.83 -16.94
N LYS A 459 11.41 3.83 -18.22
CA LYS A 459 12.12 4.96 -18.82
C LYS A 459 11.29 6.23 -18.83
N TYR A 460 10.00 6.13 -19.11
CA TYR A 460 9.09 7.29 -19.16
C TYR A 460 9.00 7.96 -17.79
N VAL A 461 8.77 7.19 -16.72
CA VAL A 461 8.62 7.75 -15.37
C VAL A 461 9.92 8.36 -14.84
N GLU A 462 11.08 7.74 -15.12
CA GLU A 462 12.39 8.30 -14.75
C GLU A 462 12.63 9.66 -15.41
N VAL A 463 12.38 9.76 -16.72
CA VAL A 463 12.53 11.01 -17.47
C VAL A 463 11.53 12.06 -16.97
N ALA A 464 10.28 11.67 -16.73
CA ALA A 464 9.25 12.57 -16.22
C ALA A 464 9.62 13.13 -14.84
N PHE A 465 10.07 12.27 -13.93
CA PHE A 465 10.44 12.67 -12.59
C PHE A 465 11.68 13.56 -12.58
N LYS A 466 12.69 13.25 -13.40
CA LYS A 466 13.85 14.13 -13.57
C LYS A 466 13.43 15.52 -14.06
N LYS A 467 12.56 15.59 -15.08
CA LYS A 467 12.05 16.87 -15.59
C LYS A 467 11.29 17.65 -14.52
N PHE A 468 10.45 16.98 -13.73
CA PHE A 468 9.77 17.60 -12.60
C PHE A 468 10.74 18.21 -11.60
N CYS A 469 11.80 17.48 -11.21
CA CYS A 469 12.84 18.00 -10.33
C CYS A 469 13.56 19.23 -10.94
N ASP A 470 13.94 19.16 -12.22
CA ASP A 470 14.61 20.25 -12.93
C ASP A 470 13.71 21.52 -12.98
N ASP A 471 12.42 21.35 -13.26
CA ASP A 471 11.46 22.45 -13.29
C ASP A 471 11.20 23.03 -11.89
N CYS A 472 11.20 22.20 -10.84
CA CYS A 472 11.11 22.67 -9.45
C CYS A 472 12.33 23.52 -9.07
N GLU A 473 13.54 23.09 -9.38
CA GLU A 473 14.76 23.86 -9.11
C GLU A 473 14.80 25.16 -9.92
N LYS A 474 14.35 25.12 -11.18
CA LYS A 474 14.16 26.34 -11.98
C LYS A 474 13.18 27.31 -11.32
N ALA A 475 12.00 26.84 -10.92
CA ALA A 475 11.00 27.67 -10.25
C ALA A 475 11.53 28.30 -8.96
N LYS A 476 12.31 27.57 -8.17
CA LYS A 476 13.02 28.12 -6.99
C LYS A 476 14.01 29.22 -7.39
N SER A 477 14.82 29.00 -8.43
CA SER A 477 15.78 29.99 -8.91
C SER A 477 15.11 31.28 -9.43
N GLU A 478 13.87 31.17 -9.90
CA GLU A 478 13.03 32.29 -10.34
C GLU A 478 12.28 32.99 -9.18
N GLY A 479 12.52 32.58 -7.93
CA GLY A 479 11.92 33.18 -6.74
C GLY A 479 10.46 32.82 -6.52
N LYS A 480 9.99 31.69 -7.05
CA LYS A 480 8.65 31.16 -6.73
C LYS A 480 8.58 30.76 -5.26
N ASP A 481 7.42 30.99 -4.66
CA ASP A 481 7.15 30.66 -3.26
C ASP A 481 7.20 29.15 -2.99
N ASP A 482 7.52 28.78 -1.76
CA ASP A 482 7.62 27.41 -1.27
C ASP A 482 6.34 26.57 -1.46
N SER A 483 5.17 27.21 -1.51
CA SER A 483 3.88 26.57 -1.78
C SER A 483 3.57 26.34 -3.26
N TYR A 484 4.42 26.84 -4.17
CA TYR A 484 4.23 26.70 -5.62
C TYR A 484 4.31 25.22 -6.05
N ILE A 485 3.46 24.86 -7.02
CA ILE A 485 3.41 23.52 -7.63
C ILE A 485 3.63 23.69 -9.13
N VAL A 486 4.67 23.07 -9.66
CA VAL A 486 5.08 23.19 -11.08
C VAL A 486 4.03 22.62 -12.04
N CYS A 487 3.43 21.50 -11.67
CA CYS A 487 2.46 20.74 -12.47
C CYS A 487 1.01 20.99 -12.01
N ASP A 488 0.64 22.22 -11.67
CA ASP A 488 -0.68 22.53 -11.12
C ASP A 488 -1.80 22.32 -12.16
N GLY A 489 -2.53 21.21 -12.04
CA GLY A 489 -3.65 20.85 -12.90
C GLY A 489 -4.93 21.69 -12.72
N ARG A 490 -4.94 22.69 -11.82
CA ARG A 490 -6.12 23.53 -11.54
C ARG A 490 -6.64 24.32 -12.75
N GLU A 491 -5.81 24.59 -13.76
CA GLU A 491 -6.25 25.26 -14.99
C GLU A 491 -7.20 24.41 -15.85
N VAL A 492 -7.17 23.07 -15.72
CA VAL A 492 -8.02 22.14 -16.50
C VAL A 492 -9.49 22.17 -16.05
N SER A 493 -9.78 22.66 -14.83
CA SER A 493 -11.16 22.73 -14.29
C SER A 493 -12.02 23.83 -14.93
N GLN A 494 -11.43 24.82 -15.61
CA GLN A 494 -12.19 25.91 -16.23
C GLN A 494 -12.70 25.55 -17.63
N THR A 495 -12.11 24.57 -18.30
CA THR A 495 -12.41 24.22 -19.70
C THR A 495 -13.35 23.01 -19.86
N GLN A 496 -13.57 22.20 -18.82
CA GLN A 496 -14.46 21.03 -18.89
C GLN A 496 -15.93 21.27 -18.50
N LYS A 497 -16.36 22.51 -18.22
CA LYS A 497 -17.79 22.86 -18.22
C LYS A 497 -18.25 23.15 -19.66
N THR A 498 -18.42 22.09 -20.45
CA THR A 498 -19.48 21.92 -21.48
C THR A 498 -19.09 20.79 -22.43
N SER A 499 -19.33 19.54 -22.06
CA SER A 499 -19.66 18.52 -23.06
C SER A 499 -21.13 18.16 -22.84
N LYS A 500 -22.00 18.80 -23.63
CA LYS A 500 -23.39 18.33 -23.75
C LYS A 500 -23.35 16.90 -24.30
N SER A 501 -24.05 16.00 -23.64
CA SER A 501 -24.11 14.60 -24.09
C SER A 501 -24.83 14.51 -25.43
N PHE A 502 -24.58 13.45 -26.19
CA PHE A 502 -25.24 13.20 -27.48
C PHE A 502 -26.78 13.13 -27.36
N ALA A 503 -27.32 12.85 -26.16
CA ALA A 503 -28.75 12.85 -25.87
C ALA A 503 -29.37 14.27 -25.92
N ASP A 504 -28.59 15.32 -25.65
CA ASP A 504 -29.07 16.72 -25.71
C ASP A 504 -29.23 17.21 -27.16
N LYS A 505 -28.61 16.55 -28.14
CA LYS A 505 -28.76 16.85 -29.57
C LYS A 505 -29.95 16.15 -30.22
N LEU A 506 -30.48 15.08 -29.63
CA LEU A 506 -31.64 14.36 -30.17
C LEU A 506 -32.99 15.02 -29.81
N PHE A 507 -33.06 15.78 -28.71
CA PHE A 507 -34.29 16.45 -28.28
C PHE A 507 -34.46 17.89 -28.79
N SER A 508 -33.45 18.47 -29.45
CA SER A 508 -33.56 19.81 -30.04
C SER A 508 -34.02 19.84 -31.50
N CYS A 509 -34.31 18.70 -32.12
CA CYS A 509 -34.74 18.60 -33.53
C CYS A 509 -36.19 18.12 -33.73
N LEU A 510 -37.02 18.08 -32.67
CA LEU A 510 -38.44 17.69 -32.73
C LEU A 510 -39.42 18.81 -32.34
N VAL A 511 -38.94 20.05 -32.24
CA VAL A 511 -39.81 21.23 -32.06
C VAL A 511 -39.41 22.30 -33.07
N CYS A 512 -39.66 22.01 -34.35
CA CYS A 512 -39.79 22.97 -35.45
C CYS A 512 -40.25 22.17 -36.69
N ASP A 513 -41.55 21.89 -36.78
CA ASP A 513 -42.35 22.00 -38.02
C ASP A 513 -43.78 21.46 -37.80
N ASN A 514 -44.75 22.37 -37.95
CA ASN A 514 -46.22 22.26 -37.94
C ASN A 514 -46.96 22.15 -36.60
#